data_AF-K0I6W1-F1
#
_entry.id   AF-K0I6W1-F1
#
_cell.length_a   1.000
_cell.length_b   1.000
_cell.length_c   1.000
_cell.angle_alpha   90.00
_cell.angle_beta   90.00
_cell.angle_gamma   90.00
#
_symmetry.space_group_name_H-M   'P 1'
#
loop_
_entity.id
_entity.type
_entity.pdbx_description
1 polymer ?
#
loop_
_entity_poly.entity_id
_entity_poly.type
_entity_poly.pdbx_seq_one_letter_code
_entity_poly.pdbx_strand_id
1 'polypeptide(L)'
;MLRLAVIVLLLANAGYYAWSQGLLRQLGYAPQEQSEPQRMNQQIRPETLQILKVNPSKTSSAAPPGSTSTPTSPSQATAANDSPAPPTTPAASAPADSAECLQAGVFDDRQAEALRTAAAGLPAGSWMLEPTPIPGRWMVYMGRFDDIETLDRKRAELRARKVDHDRAGGTLELGLSLGRFASKEAAERELTNLGTKGVRTARVIQERAEAPGFTLRLPAVNDALRAQLDVLRTAMAGKTLRACG
;
A
#
# COMPACT_ATOMS: atom_id res chain seq x y z
N MET A 1 -14.83 33.28 -38.55
CA MET A 1 -14.97 32.03 -37.75
C MET A 1 -14.10 32.03 -36.49
N LEU A 2 -12.79 32.31 -36.56
CA LEU A 2 -11.88 32.22 -35.39
C LEU A 2 -12.19 33.22 -34.26
N ARG A 3 -12.58 34.47 -34.59
CA ARG A 3 -12.92 35.49 -33.58
C ARG A 3 -14.16 35.12 -32.76
N LEU A 4 -15.19 34.56 -33.40
CA LEU A 4 -16.37 34.06 -32.72
C LEU A 4 -16.01 32.90 -31.78
N ALA A 5 -15.17 31.97 -32.23
CA ALA A 5 -14.69 30.87 -31.39
C ALA A 5 -13.94 31.38 -30.15
N VAL A 6 -13.07 32.38 -30.28
CA VAL A 6 -12.34 32.98 -29.15
C VAL A 6 -13.29 33.65 -28.16
N ILE A 7 -14.29 34.40 -28.64
CA ILE A 7 -15.28 35.06 -27.79
C ILE A 7 -16.12 34.03 -27.02
N VAL A 8 -16.59 32.98 -27.70
CA VAL A 8 -17.34 31.89 -27.06
C VAL A 8 -16.49 31.21 -25.98
N LEU A 9 -15.21 30.95 -26.27
CA LEU A 9 -14.31 30.29 -25.33
C LEU A 9 -14.02 31.17 -24.10
N LEU A 10 -13.88 32.49 -24.29
CA LEU A 10 -13.76 33.45 -23.19
C LEU A 10 -15.02 33.49 -22.31
N LEU A 11 -16.22 33.51 -22.91
CA LEU A 11 -17.48 33.50 -22.16
C LEU A 11 -17.67 32.20 -21.38
N ALA A 12 -17.30 31.06 -21.96
CA ALA A 12 -17.35 29.77 -21.28
C ALA A 12 -16.41 29.73 -20.07
N ASN A 13 -15.19 30.26 -20.20
CA ASN A 13 -14.24 30.36 -19.08
C ASN A 13 -14.72 31.33 -17.99
N ALA A 14 -15.27 32.49 -18.36
CA ALA A 14 -15.81 33.44 -17.41
C ALA A 14 -17.01 32.87 -16.64
N GLY A 15 -17.91 32.14 -17.33
CA GLY A 15 -19.02 31.43 -16.71
C GLY A 15 -18.54 30.34 -15.75
N TYR A 16 -17.55 29.54 -16.16
CA TYR A 16 -16.93 28.53 -15.30
C TYR A 16 -16.26 29.16 -14.07
N TYR A 17 -15.54 30.27 -14.25
CA TYR A 17 -14.92 31.00 -13.15
C TYR A 17 -15.96 31.49 -12.13
N ALA A 18 -17.04 32.13 -12.60
CA ALA A 18 -18.12 32.59 -11.73
C ALA A 18 -18.81 31.44 -10.98
N TRP A 19 -18.99 30.29 -11.64
CA TRP A 19 -19.51 29.07 -11.03
C TRP A 19 -18.58 28.53 -9.93
N SER A 20 -17.27 28.42 -10.22
CA SER A 20 -16.26 27.92 -9.27
C SER A 20 -16.07 28.82 -8.04
N GLN A 21 -16.23 30.14 -8.21
CA GLN A 21 -16.17 31.13 -7.13
C GLN A 21 -17.46 31.19 -6.29
N GLY A 22 -18.47 30.36 -6.64
CA GLY A 22 -19.72 30.28 -5.88
C GLY A 22 -20.67 31.46 -6.07
N LEU A 23 -20.47 32.33 -7.07
CA LEU A 23 -21.40 33.43 -7.37
C LEU A 23 -22.79 32.91 -7.79
N LEU A 24 -22.85 31.68 -8.32
CA LEU A 24 -24.08 31.00 -8.70
C LEU A 24 -24.75 30.23 -7.54
N ARG A 25 -24.25 30.35 -6.29
CA ARG A 25 -24.83 29.69 -5.10
C ARG A 25 -26.28 30.10 -4.86
N GLN A 26 -26.64 31.37 -5.09
CA GLN A 26 -28.01 31.86 -4.88
C GLN A 26 -29.02 31.29 -5.89
N LEU A 27 -28.57 30.83 -7.05
CA LEU A 27 -29.40 30.18 -8.08
C LEU A 27 -29.43 28.64 -7.93
N GLY A 28 -28.81 28.08 -6.88
CA GLY A 28 -28.75 26.64 -6.64
C GLY A 28 -27.72 25.88 -7.50
N TYR A 29 -26.99 26.57 -8.37
CA TYR A 29 -25.93 25.99 -9.20
C TYR A 29 -24.57 26.18 -8.52
N ALA A 30 -24.40 25.59 -7.35
CA ALA A 30 -23.13 25.58 -6.64
C ALA A 30 -22.38 24.26 -6.84
N PRO A 31 -21.04 24.26 -6.94
CA PRO A 31 -20.24 23.06 -6.71
C PRO A 31 -20.60 22.48 -5.33
N GLN A 32 -20.85 21.17 -5.27
CA GLN A 32 -21.07 20.49 -4.00
C GLN A 32 -19.74 20.51 -3.22
N GLU A 33 -19.68 21.31 -2.16
CA GLU A 33 -18.58 21.16 -1.21
C GLU A 33 -18.76 19.82 -0.51
N GLN A 34 -17.88 18.88 -0.83
CA GLN A 34 -17.76 17.60 -0.14
C GLN A 34 -17.24 17.87 1.27
N SER A 35 -18.15 18.35 2.12
CA SER A 35 -17.96 18.38 3.55
C SER A 35 -18.14 16.95 4.01
N GLU A 36 -17.12 16.36 4.64
CA GLU A 36 -17.20 15.05 5.29
C GLU A 36 -17.47 15.25 6.80
N PRO A 37 -18.67 15.67 7.23
CA PRO A 37 -18.97 15.86 8.66
C PRO A 37 -18.82 14.56 9.45
N GLN A 38 -18.96 13.41 8.79
CA GLN A 38 -18.72 12.10 9.40
C GLN A 38 -17.26 11.90 9.84
N ARG A 39 -16.28 12.56 9.20
CA ARG A 39 -14.88 12.55 9.64
C ARG A 39 -14.69 13.28 10.97
N MET A 40 -15.47 14.34 11.26
CA MET A 40 -15.39 15.03 12.56
C MET A 40 -15.92 14.14 13.69
N ASN A 41 -17.00 13.39 13.46
CA ASN A 41 -17.53 12.45 14.46
C ASN A 41 -16.67 11.20 14.68
N GLN A 42 -15.74 10.91 13.76
CA GLN A 42 -14.79 9.79 13.88
C GLN A 42 -13.40 10.22 14.35
N GLN A 43 -13.23 11.48 14.80
CA GLN A 43 -11.97 11.91 15.40
C GLN A 43 -11.79 11.28 16.77
N ILE A 44 -10.83 10.36 16.86
CA ILE A 44 -10.44 9.70 18.10
C ILE A 44 -9.56 10.69 18.89
N ARG A 45 -10.09 11.19 20.01
CA ARG A 45 -9.39 12.02 21.02
C ARG A 45 -8.83 13.37 20.55
N PRO A 46 -9.64 14.27 19.93
CA PRO A 46 -9.18 15.61 19.53
C PRO A 46 -8.64 16.45 20.70
N GLU A 47 -9.08 16.19 21.93
CA GLU A 47 -8.67 16.86 23.16
C GLU A 47 -7.21 16.60 23.59
N THR A 48 -6.54 15.61 22.98
CA THR A 48 -5.12 15.31 23.26
C THR A 48 -4.15 16.12 22.40
N LEU A 49 -4.65 16.87 21.41
CA LEU A 49 -3.84 17.73 20.56
C LEU A 49 -3.58 19.06 21.26
N GLN A 50 -2.44 19.16 21.95
CA GLN A 50 -1.93 20.43 22.46
C GLN A 50 -1.11 21.14 21.38
N ILE A 51 -1.59 22.29 20.93
CA ILE A 51 -0.85 23.15 20.00
C ILE A 51 0.20 23.90 20.82
N LEU A 52 1.45 23.44 20.77
CA LEU A 52 2.56 24.16 21.39
C LEU A 52 2.73 25.51 20.71
N LYS A 53 2.40 26.58 21.43
CA LYS A 53 2.63 27.96 21.02
C LYS A 53 4.10 28.26 21.24
N VAL A 54 4.92 28.09 20.20
CA VAL A 54 6.33 28.47 20.24
C VAL A 54 6.36 29.99 20.35
N ASN A 55 6.81 30.52 21.49
CA ASN A 55 6.98 31.96 21.71
C ASN A 55 8.38 32.35 21.24
N PRO A 56 8.55 33.03 20.09
CA PRO A 56 9.87 33.32 19.51
C PRO A 56 10.62 34.46 20.24
N SER A 57 10.31 34.72 21.52
CA SER A 57 10.86 35.82 22.29
C SER A 57 11.53 35.30 23.55
N LYS A 58 12.68 34.64 23.40
CA LYS A 58 13.78 34.58 24.40
C LYS A 58 14.97 33.83 23.83
N THR A 59 15.62 34.45 22.85
CA THR A 59 17.03 34.23 22.57
C THR A 59 17.82 35.41 23.15
N SER A 60 18.90 35.08 23.86
CA SER A 60 19.98 35.94 24.41
C SER A 60 19.68 36.80 25.65
N SER A 61 20.29 36.47 26.80
CA SER A 61 21.65 36.93 27.14
C SER A 61 22.05 36.66 28.61
N ALA A 62 23.35 36.38 28.78
CA ALA A 62 24.23 36.68 29.93
C ALA A 62 24.29 35.77 31.20
N ALA A 63 25.29 34.87 31.20
CA ALA A 63 26.48 34.73 32.10
C ALA A 63 26.40 34.69 33.67
N PRO A 64 27.40 34.05 34.35
CA PRO A 64 27.31 33.30 35.64
C PRO A 64 28.06 34.01 36.81
N PRO A 65 28.55 33.41 37.94
CA PRO A 65 28.42 32.07 38.58
C PRO A 65 28.10 32.11 40.11
N GLY A 66 27.98 30.95 40.78
CA GLY A 66 28.37 30.84 42.20
C GLY A 66 27.47 30.06 43.18
N SER A 67 28.14 29.15 43.91
CA SER A 67 27.90 28.77 45.32
C SER A 67 26.85 27.69 45.66
N THR A 68 27.38 26.46 45.80
CA THR A 68 27.32 25.61 47.01
C THR A 68 26.05 25.60 47.87
N SER A 69 25.41 24.44 48.04
CA SER A 69 25.51 23.59 49.24
C SER A 69 24.57 22.37 49.16
N THR A 70 25.06 21.25 49.68
CA THR A 70 24.41 19.94 49.88
C THR A 70 23.57 19.92 51.18
N PRO A 71 23.13 18.76 51.74
CA PRO A 71 21.76 18.24 51.66
C PRO A 71 21.09 18.05 53.04
N THR A 72 19.78 17.79 53.12
CA THR A 72 19.18 17.26 54.36
C THR A 72 18.05 16.26 54.08
N SER A 73 18.28 15.03 54.53
CA SER A 73 17.30 13.95 54.73
C SER A 73 16.53 14.19 56.03
N PRO A 74 15.37 13.55 56.23
CA PRO A 74 15.36 12.53 57.26
C PRO A 74 14.68 11.22 56.85
N SER A 75 15.32 10.15 57.34
CA SER A 75 14.83 8.78 57.43
C SER A 75 13.72 8.64 58.47
N GLN A 76 12.74 7.78 58.19
CA GLN A 76 12.20 6.88 59.20
C GLN A 76 11.58 5.65 58.52
N ALA A 77 11.98 4.49 59.02
CA ALA A 77 11.55 3.16 58.62
C ALA A 77 10.76 2.52 59.77
N THR A 78 9.75 1.72 59.44
CA THR A 78 9.26 0.64 60.31
C THR A 78 8.71 -0.51 59.46
N ALA A 79 9.00 -1.73 59.89
CA ALA A 79 8.92 -2.97 59.14
C ALA A 79 7.61 -3.77 59.35
N ALA A 80 7.38 -4.67 58.38
CA ALA A 80 6.76 -6.01 58.45
C ALA A 80 5.33 -6.18 58.99
N ASN A 81 4.42 -6.71 58.15
CA ASN A 81 3.84 -8.04 58.40
C ASN A 81 3.10 -8.63 57.17
N ASP A 82 3.27 -9.95 57.02
CA ASP A 82 2.36 -10.97 56.47
C ASP A 82 1.86 -10.99 55.01
N SER A 83 1.97 -12.21 54.46
CA SER A 83 1.45 -12.72 53.17
C SER A 83 -0.06 -13.05 53.30
N PRO A 84 -0.83 -13.32 52.22
CA PRO A 84 -0.54 -14.41 51.26
C PRO A 84 -0.64 -14.01 49.78
N ALA A 85 0.32 -14.53 49.02
CA ALA A 85 0.30 -14.65 47.58
C ALA A 85 -0.90 -15.50 47.10
N PRO A 86 -1.51 -15.19 45.94
CA PRO A 86 -2.40 -16.14 45.27
C PRO A 86 -1.57 -17.33 44.76
N PRO A 87 -2.06 -18.57 44.84
CA PRO A 87 -1.43 -19.67 44.11
C PRO A 87 -1.70 -19.47 42.62
N THR A 88 -0.74 -18.89 41.90
CA THR A 88 -0.55 -19.20 40.49
C THR A 88 -0.05 -20.62 40.42
N THR A 89 -0.97 -21.56 40.20
CA THR A 89 -0.66 -22.83 39.58
C THR A 89 -0.15 -22.51 38.16
N PRO A 90 1.10 -22.78 37.79
CA PRO A 90 1.42 -22.92 36.38
C PRO A 90 0.75 -24.23 35.96
N ALA A 91 -0.44 -24.11 35.36
CA ALA A 91 -0.96 -25.19 34.54
C ALA A 91 0.14 -25.56 33.55
N ALA A 92 0.55 -26.82 33.62
CA ALA A 92 1.62 -27.42 32.83
C ALA A 92 1.58 -26.89 31.40
N SER A 93 2.63 -26.16 31.02
CA SER A 93 2.97 -25.99 29.62
C SER A 93 3.32 -27.39 29.11
N ALA A 94 2.36 -28.02 28.42
CA ALA A 94 2.67 -29.10 27.49
C ALA A 94 3.86 -28.65 26.62
N PRO A 95 4.76 -29.57 26.24
CA PRO A 95 5.96 -29.20 25.50
C PRO A 95 5.52 -28.39 24.28
N ALA A 96 6.19 -27.26 24.07
CA ALA A 96 6.00 -26.44 22.88
C ALA A 96 6.42 -27.29 21.68
N ASP A 97 5.48 -28.09 21.18
CA ASP A 97 5.56 -28.71 19.87
C ASP A 97 5.87 -27.60 18.90
N SER A 98 6.98 -27.75 18.19
CA SER A 98 7.60 -26.78 17.28
C SER A 98 6.56 -25.97 16.50
N ALA A 99 6.20 -24.81 17.03
CA ALA A 99 5.25 -23.91 16.42
C ALA A 99 5.96 -23.19 15.28
N GLU A 100 5.71 -23.62 14.05
CA GLU A 100 6.30 -23.00 12.86
C GLU A 100 5.32 -21.99 12.26
N CYS A 101 5.82 -20.82 11.87
CA CYS A 101 5.02 -19.85 11.13
C CYS A 101 4.93 -20.28 9.67
N LEU A 102 3.71 -20.45 9.15
CA LEU A 102 3.45 -20.78 7.76
C LEU A 102 2.66 -19.66 7.07
N GLN A 103 2.88 -19.48 5.77
CA GLN A 103 2.14 -18.56 4.93
C GLN A 103 1.84 -19.17 3.56
N ALA A 104 0.72 -18.78 2.95
CA ALA A 104 0.35 -19.13 1.58
C ALA A 104 0.06 -17.86 0.77
N GLY A 105 0.49 -17.88 -0.49
CA GLY A 105 0.66 -16.70 -1.35
C GLY A 105 -0.61 -15.88 -1.64
N VAL A 106 -0.48 -14.87 -2.50
CA VAL A 106 -1.52 -13.85 -2.68
C VAL A 106 -2.81 -14.39 -3.31
N PHE A 107 -3.91 -14.36 -2.58
CA PHE A 107 -5.27 -14.72 -2.97
C PHE A 107 -6.04 -13.49 -3.44
N ASP A 108 -6.90 -13.65 -4.45
CA ASP A 108 -7.87 -12.61 -4.83
C ASP A 108 -9.03 -12.52 -3.82
N ASP A 109 -9.91 -11.52 -3.97
CA ASP A 109 -11.04 -11.30 -3.06
C ASP A 109 -11.94 -12.55 -2.90
N ARG A 110 -12.25 -13.26 -3.99
CA ARG A 110 -13.13 -14.44 -3.93
C ARG A 110 -12.45 -15.59 -3.22
N GLN A 111 -11.17 -15.80 -3.51
CA GLN A 111 -10.36 -16.83 -2.84
C GLN A 111 -10.20 -16.53 -1.36
N ALA A 112 -9.98 -15.27 -1.00
CA ALA A 112 -9.90 -14.83 0.39
C ALA A 112 -11.21 -15.11 1.15
N GLU A 113 -12.36 -14.87 0.53
CA GLU A 113 -13.66 -15.16 1.15
C GLU A 113 -13.91 -16.67 1.33
N ALA A 114 -13.52 -17.47 0.33
CA ALA A 114 -13.55 -18.92 0.43
C ALA A 114 -12.64 -19.43 1.56
N LEU A 115 -11.46 -18.82 1.74
CA LEU A 115 -10.55 -19.11 2.84
C LEU A 115 -11.14 -18.72 4.20
N ARG A 116 -11.76 -17.54 4.33
CA ARG A 116 -12.43 -17.14 5.58
C ARG A 116 -13.50 -18.14 5.97
N THR A 117 -14.30 -18.57 5.00
CA THR A 117 -15.36 -19.57 5.21
C THR A 117 -14.79 -20.92 5.63
N ALA A 118 -13.76 -21.41 4.93
CA ALA A 118 -13.12 -22.69 5.25
C ALA A 118 -12.37 -22.66 6.60
N ALA A 119 -11.80 -21.52 6.97
CA ALA A 119 -11.06 -21.31 8.20
C ALA A 119 -11.94 -20.97 9.41
N ALA A 120 -13.27 -20.81 9.23
CA ALA A 120 -14.19 -20.48 10.30
C ALA A 120 -14.22 -21.52 11.43
N GLY A 121 -13.89 -22.79 11.13
CA GLY A 121 -13.78 -23.86 12.12
C GLY A 121 -12.43 -23.96 12.83
N LEU A 122 -11.44 -23.16 12.43
CA LEU A 122 -10.11 -23.18 13.05
C LEU A 122 -10.08 -22.38 14.35
N PRO A 123 -9.17 -22.69 15.28
CA PRO A 123 -9.02 -21.94 16.52
C PRO A 123 -8.83 -20.44 16.27
N ALA A 124 -9.50 -19.60 17.05
CA ALA A 124 -9.35 -18.16 16.93
C ALA A 124 -7.88 -17.74 17.12
N GLY A 125 -7.38 -16.88 16.23
CA GLY A 125 -5.99 -16.42 16.25
C GLY A 125 -4.96 -17.40 15.68
N SER A 126 -5.36 -18.61 15.25
CA SER A 126 -4.44 -19.57 14.60
C SER A 126 -4.18 -19.24 13.12
N TRP A 127 -4.93 -18.30 12.55
CA TRP A 127 -4.81 -17.85 11.17
C TRP A 127 -5.20 -16.38 11.04
N MET A 128 -4.67 -15.73 10.01
CA MET A 128 -5.00 -14.37 9.62
C MET A 128 -4.89 -14.22 8.11
N LEU A 129 -5.71 -13.36 7.51
CA LEU A 129 -5.53 -12.90 6.14
C LEU A 129 -4.96 -11.48 6.17
N GLU A 130 -3.71 -11.34 5.78
CA GLU A 130 -3.03 -10.05 5.70
C GLU A 130 -3.27 -9.42 4.32
N PRO A 131 -3.79 -8.17 4.24
CA PRO A 131 -3.92 -7.47 2.98
C PRO A 131 -2.55 -7.32 2.31
N THR A 132 -2.40 -7.90 1.13
CA THR A 132 -1.19 -7.86 0.30
C THR A 132 -1.62 -7.46 -1.10
N PRO A 133 -1.64 -6.15 -1.43
CA PRO A 133 -2.11 -5.69 -2.73
C PRO A 133 -1.27 -6.31 -3.86
N ILE A 134 -1.95 -6.71 -4.92
CA ILE A 134 -1.31 -7.17 -6.15
C ILE A 134 -0.93 -5.92 -6.93
N PRO A 135 0.37 -5.59 -7.07
CA PRO A 135 0.77 -4.37 -7.74
C PRO A 135 0.37 -4.41 -9.21
N GLY A 136 -0.10 -3.27 -9.72
CA GLY A 136 -0.28 -3.07 -11.15
C GLY A 136 1.06 -3.24 -11.88
N ARG A 137 1.00 -3.80 -13.08
CA ARG A 137 2.17 -3.93 -13.96
C ARG A 137 1.87 -3.26 -15.30
N TRP A 138 2.71 -2.29 -15.62
CA TRP A 138 2.70 -1.54 -16.86
C TRP A 138 3.88 -1.95 -17.73
N MET A 139 3.70 -1.90 -19.04
CA MET A 139 4.75 -2.26 -19.99
C MET A 139 4.82 -1.22 -21.10
N VAL A 140 6.02 -0.83 -21.46
CA VAL A 140 6.24 -0.11 -22.72
C VAL A 140 6.35 -1.16 -23.82
N TYR A 141 5.34 -1.22 -24.67
CA TYR A 141 5.16 -2.29 -25.63
C TYR A 141 5.28 -1.78 -27.07
N MET A 142 6.00 -2.52 -27.90
CA MET A 142 6.07 -2.28 -29.34
C MET A 142 5.57 -3.52 -30.09
N GLY A 143 4.58 -3.32 -30.96
CA GLY A 143 4.17 -4.33 -31.94
C GLY A 143 2.70 -4.72 -31.89
N ARG A 144 2.49 -6.03 -31.81
CA ARG A 144 1.50 -6.87 -32.53
C ARG A 144 1.90 -6.97 -34.00
N PHE A 145 3.13 -7.42 -34.21
CA PHE A 145 3.69 -7.68 -35.53
C PHE A 145 2.97 -8.87 -36.17
N ASP A 146 2.91 -8.88 -37.49
CA ASP A 146 2.17 -9.88 -38.25
C ASP A 146 2.90 -11.23 -38.30
N ASP A 147 4.23 -11.19 -38.23
CA ASP A 147 5.11 -12.34 -38.42
C ASP A 147 6.39 -12.23 -37.58
N ILE A 148 7.15 -13.32 -37.52
CA ILE A 148 8.37 -13.42 -36.72
C ILE A 148 9.54 -12.67 -37.38
N GLU A 149 9.59 -12.59 -38.71
CA GLU A 149 10.66 -11.91 -39.44
C GLU A 149 10.64 -10.39 -39.20
N THR A 150 9.45 -9.78 -39.20
CA THR A 150 9.27 -8.37 -38.85
C THR A 150 9.66 -8.10 -37.40
N LEU A 151 9.34 -9.00 -36.47
CA LEU A 151 9.76 -8.93 -35.08
C LEU A 151 11.30 -8.99 -34.94
N ASP A 152 11.96 -9.92 -35.63
CA ASP A 152 13.42 -10.07 -35.59
C ASP A 152 14.15 -8.89 -36.22
N ARG A 153 13.61 -8.33 -37.30
CA ARG A 153 14.10 -7.09 -37.90
C ARG A 153 14.01 -5.93 -36.91
N LYS A 154 12.87 -5.77 -36.24
CA LYS A 154 12.68 -4.73 -35.20
C LYS A 154 13.59 -4.95 -34.00
N ARG A 155 13.82 -6.20 -33.60
CA ARG A 155 14.79 -6.57 -32.57
C ARG A 155 16.21 -6.13 -32.94
N ALA A 156 16.63 -6.37 -34.18
CA ALA A 156 17.93 -5.92 -34.69
C ALA A 156 18.05 -4.39 -34.71
N GLU A 157 16.99 -3.68 -35.13
CA GLU A 157 16.93 -2.22 -35.11
C GLU A 157 17.09 -1.65 -33.68
N LEU A 158 16.40 -2.24 -32.68
CA LEU A 158 16.50 -1.81 -31.29
C LEU A 158 17.91 -2.05 -30.71
N ARG A 159 18.54 -3.19 -31.05
CA ARG A 159 19.93 -3.46 -30.66
C ARG A 159 20.91 -2.45 -31.26
N ALA A 160 20.74 -2.11 -32.54
CA ALA A 160 21.57 -1.09 -33.20
C ALA A 160 21.44 0.29 -32.52
N ARG A 161 20.27 0.59 -31.96
CA ARG A 161 20.00 1.82 -31.18
C ARG A 161 20.37 1.72 -29.70
N LYS A 162 20.93 0.60 -29.25
CA LYS A 162 21.27 0.33 -27.84
C LYS A 162 20.06 0.50 -26.91
N VAL A 163 18.91 -0.01 -27.34
CA VAL A 163 17.67 -0.04 -26.56
C VAL A 163 17.43 -1.45 -26.03
N ASP A 164 17.30 -1.56 -24.71
CA ASP A 164 16.95 -2.81 -24.04
C ASP A 164 15.54 -3.27 -24.42
N HIS A 165 15.40 -4.58 -24.65
CA HIS A 165 14.13 -5.18 -25.03
C HIS A 165 14.04 -6.63 -24.53
N ASP A 166 12.81 -7.07 -24.29
CA ASP A 166 12.47 -8.41 -23.80
C ASP A 166 11.20 -8.92 -24.52
N ARG A 167 10.85 -10.20 -24.36
CA ARG A 167 9.60 -10.78 -24.86
C ARG A 167 8.42 -10.20 -24.08
N ALA A 168 7.37 -9.75 -24.78
CA ALA A 168 6.18 -9.22 -24.12
C ALA A 168 5.35 -10.31 -23.40
N GLY A 169 5.30 -11.53 -23.93
CA GLY A 169 4.68 -12.71 -23.29
C GLY A 169 3.14 -12.77 -23.38
N GLY A 170 2.56 -13.94 -23.13
CA GLY A 170 1.11 -14.15 -23.06
C GLY A 170 0.36 -13.77 -24.35
N THR A 171 -0.65 -12.92 -24.25
CA THR A 171 -1.45 -12.45 -25.41
C THR A 171 -0.75 -11.41 -26.29
N LEU A 172 0.50 -11.06 -25.93
CA LEU A 172 1.32 -10.02 -26.56
C LEU A 172 2.59 -10.60 -27.20
N GLU A 173 2.68 -11.93 -27.36
CA GLU A 173 3.92 -12.59 -27.78
C GLU A 173 4.51 -12.17 -29.12
N LEU A 174 3.67 -11.73 -30.08
CA LEU A 174 4.13 -11.11 -31.33
C LEU A 174 4.49 -9.63 -31.12
N GLY A 175 5.22 -9.35 -30.05
CA GLY A 175 5.58 -8.00 -29.65
C GLY A 175 6.78 -7.96 -28.71
N LEU A 176 7.35 -6.78 -28.60
CA LEU A 176 8.57 -6.49 -27.84
C LEU A 176 8.20 -5.63 -26.62
N SER A 177 8.69 -6.04 -25.46
CA SER A 177 8.69 -5.23 -24.24
C SER A 177 9.95 -4.39 -24.23
N LEU A 178 9.84 -3.09 -24.01
CA LEU A 178 10.96 -2.16 -23.84
C LEU A 178 11.17 -1.79 -22.36
N GLY A 179 10.42 -2.42 -21.46
CA GLY A 179 10.49 -2.17 -20.02
C GLY A 179 9.17 -2.50 -19.33
N ARG A 180 9.28 -3.01 -18.09
CA ARG A 180 8.14 -3.29 -17.21
C ARG A 180 8.23 -2.39 -15.97
N PHE A 181 7.11 -1.80 -15.58
CA PHE A 181 7.03 -0.77 -14.55
C PHE A 181 5.87 -1.05 -13.59
N ALA A 182 6.02 -0.61 -12.34
CA ALA A 182 4.97 -0.71 -11.33
C ALA A 182 3.87 0.35 -11.49
N SER A 183 4.16 1.47 -12.17
CA SER A 183 3.21 2.58 -12.37
C SER A 183 3.16 3.04 -13.83
N LYS A 184 2.04 3.66 -14.21
CA LYS A 184 1.81 4.19 -15.55
C LYS A 184 2.79 5.32 -15.86
N GLU A 185 3.00 6.20 -14.89
CA GLU A 185 3.85 7.39 -14.99
C GLU A 185 5.32 7.01 -15.18
N ALA A 186 5.78 5.92 -14.54
CA ALA A 186 7.11 5.38 -14.78
C ALA A 186 7.26 4.86 -16.22
N ALA A 187 6.24 4.17 -16.75
CA ALA A 187 6.26 3.69 -18.13
C ALA A 187 6.18 4.84 -19.16
N GLU A 188 5.39 5.88 -18.91
CA GLU A 188 5.28 7.05 -19.79
C GLU A 188 6.57 7.88 -19.85
N ARG A 189 7.28 8.01 -18.71
CA ARG A 189 8.61 8.61 -18.68
C ARG A 189 9.60 7.80 -19.52
N GLU A 190 9.59 6.48 -19.40
CA GLU A 190 10.46 5.66 -20.22
C GLU A 190 10.09 5.72 -21.71
N LEU A 191 8.80 5.74 -22.05
CA LEU A 191 8.37 5.95 -23.44
C LEU A 191 8.91 7.26 -24.01
N THR A 192 8.91 8.33 -23.21
CA THR A 192 9.49 9.63 -23.59
C THR A 192 11.01 9.52 -23.81
N ASN A 193 11.72 8.86 -22.89
CA ASN A 193 13.16 8.61 -23.03
C ASN A 193 13.49 7.82 -24.31
N LEU A 194 12.71 6.77 -24.59
CA LEU A 194 12.85 5.96 -25.79
C LEU A 194 12.57 6.77 -27.08
N GLY A 195 11.66 7.73 -27.01
CA GLY A 195 11.42 8.70 -28.07
C GLY A 195 12.68 9.48 -28.46
N THR A 196 13.49 9.90 -27.48
CA THR A 196 14.77 10.59 -27.73
C THR A 196 15.83 9.68 -28.38
N LYS A 197 15.75 8.36 -28.15
CA LYS A 197 16.60 7.33 -28.79
C LYS A 197 16.08 6.91 -30.18
N GLY A 198 15.00 7.54 -30.66
CA GLY A 198 14.41 7.30 -31.98
C GLY A 198 13.39 6.18 -32.04
N VAL A 199 12.88 5.71 -30.89
CA VAL A 199 11.81 4.71 -30.81
C VAL A 199 10.45 5.41 -30.69
N ARG A 200 9.65 5.39 -31.77
CA ARG A 200 8.34 6.07 -31.82
C ARG A 200 7.13 5.16 -31.95
N THR A 201 7.35 3.86 -32.18
CA THR A 201 6.31 2.86 -32.40
C THR A 201 5.91 2.11 -31.13
N ALA A 202 6.44 2.51 -29.98
CA ALA A 202 6.10 1.94 -28.68
C ALA A 202 4.91 2.66 -28.04
N ARG A 203 4.16 1.96 -27.20
CA ARG A 203 3.01 2.46 -26.45
C ARG A 203 2.99 1.90 -25.05
N VAL A 204 2.48 2.65 -24.08
CA VAL A 204 2.26 2.15 -22.72
C VAL A 204 1.00 1.31 -22.71
N ILE A 205 1.09 0.10 -22.16
CA ILE A 205 -0.05 -0.79 -21.95
C ILE A 205 -0.07 -1.29 -20.50
N GLN A 206 -1.26 -1.59 -20.00
CA GLN A 206 -1.42 -2.26 -18.72
C GLN A 206 -1.35 -3.77 -18.95
N GLU A 207 -0.30 -4.41 -18.41
CA GLU A 207 -0.13 -5.86 -18.46
C GLU A 207 -0.95 -6.54 -17.37
N ARG A 208 -1.02 -5.92 -16.19
CA ARG A 208 -1.83 -6.37 -15.06
C ARG A 208 -2.40 -5.16 -14.33
N ALA A 209 -3.70 -5.16 -14.04
CA ALA A 209 -4.31 -4.16 -13.19
C ALA A 209 -3.90 -4.36 -11.73
N GLU A 210 -3.78 -3.26 -11.00
CA GLU A 210 -3.67 -3.33 -9.54
C GLU A 210 -4.98 -3.91 -8.98
N ALA A 211 -4.85 -4.82 -8.02
CA ALA A 211 -5.98 -5.50 -7.42
C ALA A 211 -5.72 -5.74 -5.93
N PRO A 212 -6.77 -5.79 -5.10
CA PRO A 212 -6.62 -6.28 -3.75
C PRO A 212 -6.12 -7.72 -3.78
N GLY A 213 -5.28 -8.05 -2.81
CA GLY A 213 -4.81 -9.41 -2.59
C GLY A 213 -4.67 -9.67 -1.11
N PHE A 214 -4.63 -10.95 -0.74
CA PHE A 214 -4.52 -11.37 0.66
C PHE A 214 -3.51 -12.50 0.78
N THR A 215 -2.68 -12.46 1.80
CA THR A 215 -1.77 -13.55 2.14
C THR A 215 -2.33 -14.27 3.36
N LEU A 216 -2.49 -15.58 3.29
CA LEU A 216 -2.86 -16.38 4.46
C LEU A 216 -1.62 -16.56 5.32
N ARG A 217 -1.70 -16.16 6.59
CA ARG A 217 -0.64 -16.35 7.59
C ARG A 217 -1.15 -17.19 8.74
N LEU A 218 -0.38 -18.20 9.12
CA LEU A 218 -0.59 -19.06 10.27
C LEU A 218 0.61 -18.87 11.20
N PRO A 219 0.49 -18.02 12.24
CA PRO A 219 1.64 -17.59 13.03
C PRO A 219 2.30 -18.70 13.84
N ALA A 220 1.53 -19.71 14.24
CA ALA A 220 1.99 -20.82 15.07
C ALA A 220 1.27 -22.12 14.67
N VAL A 221 1.91 -22.91 13.82
CA VAL A 221 1.41 -24.22 13.40
C VAL A 221 2.02 -25.32 14.26
N ASN A 222 1.21 -25.86 15.16
CA ASN A 222 1.51 -27.07 15.93
C ASN A 222 0.89 -28.31 15.24
N ASP A 223 1.16 -29.51 15.75
CA ASP A 223 0.68 -30.76 15.13
C ASP A 223 -0.85 -30.87 15.09
N ALA A 224 -1.55 -30.35 16.11
CA ALA A 224 -3.01 -30.30 16.14
C ALA A 224 -3.58 -29.41 15.01
N LEU A 225 -3.01 -28.22 14.82
CA LEU A 225 -3.42 -27.31 13.75
C LEU A 225 -3.03 -27.87 12.37
N ARG A 226 -1.85 -28.48 12.26
CA ARG A 226 -1.33 -29.09 11.03
C ARG A 226 -2.30 -30.14 10.47
N ALA A 227 -2.91 -30.95 11.33
CA ALA A 227 -3.93 -31.93 10.93
C ALA A 227 -5.22 -31.28 10.39
N GLN A 228 -5.54 -30.06 10.80
CA GLN A 228 -6.75 -29.33 10.39
C GLN A 228 -6.54 -28.51 9.09
N LEU A 229 -5.29 -28.29 8.65
CA LEU A 229 -4.98 -27.51 7.44
C LEU A 229 -5.48 -28.17 6.16
N ASP A 230 -5.76 -29.48 6.19
CA ASP A 230 -6.31 -30.20 5.04
C ASP A 230 -7.68 -29.66 4.60
N VAL A 231 -8.46 -29.10 5.54
CA VAL A 231 -9.73 -28.41 5.25
C VAL A 231 -9.52 -27.17 4.37
N LEU A 232 -8.36 -26.51 4.48
CA LEU A 232 -8.03 -25.32 3.69
C LEU A 232 -7.52 -25.65 2.28
N ARG A 233 -7.10 -26.89 1.98
CA ARG A 233 -6.46 -27.24 0.69
C ARG A 233 -7.31 -26.83 -0.53
N THR A 234 -8.61 -27.08 -0.48
CA THR A 234 -9.52 -26.73 -1.58
C THR A 234 -9.62 -25.21 -1.75
N ALA A 235 -9.69 -24.46 -0.65
CA ALA A 235 -9.75 -23.00 -0.67
C ALA A 235 -8.40 -22.35 -1.04
N MET A 236 -7.28 -23.05 -0.81
CA MET A 236 -5.94 -22.57 -1.19
C MET A 236 -5.68 -22.58 -2.71
N ALA A 237 -6.60 -23.07 -3.54
CA ALA A 237 -6.53 -22.99 -5.01
C ALA A 237 -5.17 -23.43 -5.61
N GLY A 238 -4.57 -24.48 -5.03
CA GLY A 238 -3.27 -25.01 -5.44
C GLY A 238 -2.03 -24.23 -4.96
N LYS A 239 -2.20 -23.19 -4.14
CA LYS A 239 -1.07 -22.51 -3.47
C LYS A 239 -0.56 -23.37 -2.31
N THR A 240 0.76 -23.41 -2.16
CA THR A 240 1.43 -24.17 -1.10
C THR A 240 1.75 -23.29 0.09
N LEU A 241 1.67 -23.89 1.28
CA LEU A 241 2.19 -23.30 2.51
C LEU A 241 3.72 -23.30 2.47
N ARG A 242 4.31 -22.20 2.93
CA ARG A 242 5.76 -22.01 3.05
C ARG A 242 6.07 -21.42 4.40
N ALA A 243 7.27 -21.66 4.93
CA ALA A 243 7.71 -20.99 6.14
C ALA A 243 7.62 -19.46 5.97
N CYS A 244 7.25 -18.77 7.05
CA CYS A 244 7.37 -17.32 7.09
C CYS A 244 8.86 -16.94 6.95
N GLY A 245 9.13 -15.91 6.14
CA GLY A 245 10.47 -15.35 5.91
C GLY A 245 10.62 -13.99 6.55
#